data_AF-A0A2G2VVV1-F1
#
_entry.id   AF-A0A2G2VVV1-F1
#
_cell.length_a   1.000
_cell.length_b   1.000
_cell.length_c   1.000
_cell.angle_alpha   90.00
_cell.angle_beta   90.00
_cell.angle_gamma   90.00
#
_symmetry.space_group_name_H-M   'P 1'
#
loop_
_entity.id
_entity.type
_entity.pdbx_description
1 polymer ?
#
loop_
_entity_poly.entity_id
_entity_poly.type
_entity_poly.pdbx_seq_one_letter_code
_entity_poly.pdbx_strand_id
1 'polypeptide(L)'
;MIYDGVTEKLSPQKCRLSSLTYAAPIYVTVDYTSTVRGKKQESTEKDVVIGRMPIMLRSCSCVLYGKDEEQLAKLGECPLDPEGYFVVNGTEKVISIQEKLSKNRIIIDTDDKGCVQASVISSSEKTKSKTIVKMEKEKIYLVLNMFKSKVPIMIAMKAMGMESDQEVVQMLGREPCFSALLLPSIEECANLKVYTQHQALEFLESDKMLNVFSYFSGPVEKGARALSILRDIFLPNVPVHQHNFRKNAYMLQ
;
A
#
# COMPACT_ATOMS: atom_id res chain seq x y z
N MET A 1 -15.18 31.95 9.52
CA MET A 1 -15.40 30.89 10.52
C MET A 1 -16.45 31.39 11.49
N ILE A 2 -17.40 30.56 11.93
CA ILE A 2 -18.31 30.94 13.02
C ILE A 2 -17.56 30.73 14.34
N TYR A 3 -17.28 31.81 15.06
CA TYR A 3 -16.90 31.82 16.47
C TYR A 3 -17.98 32.68 17.15
N ASP A 4 -18.65 32.16 18.19
CA ASP A 4 -19.77 32.85 18.87
C ASP A 4 -20.94 33.30 17.96
N GLY A 5 -21.30 32.49 16.95
CA GLY A 5 -22.43 32.81 16.06
C GLY A 5 -22.13 33.86 14.98
N VAL A 6 -20.88 34.37 14.90
CA VAL A 6 -20.47 35.35 13.87
C VAL A 6 -19.46 34.71 12.91
N THR A 7 -19.78 34.68 11.62
CA THR A 7 -18.90 34.16 10.57
C THR A 7 -17.78 35.16 10.26
N GLU A 8 -16.79 35.29 11.13
CA GLU A 8 -15.67 36.20 10.90
C GLU A 8 -14.62 35.59 9.96
N LYS A 9 -14.17 36.33 8.96
CA LYS A 9 -13.05 35.92 8.10
C LYS A 9 -11.77 36.00 8.92
N LEU A 10 -11.19 34.85 9.28
CA LEU A 10 -9.95 34.78 10.04
C LEU A 10 -8.75 34.93 9.11
N SER A 11 -7.83 35.83 9.47
CA SER A 11 -6.49 35.92 8.87
C SER A 11 -5.51 35.00 9.61
N PRO A 12 -4.43 34.55 8.95
CA PRO A 12 -3.38 33.77 9.62
C PRO A 12 -2.80 34.53 10.82
N GLN A 13 -2.55 35.84 10.67
CA GLN A 13 -2.11 36.70 11.77
C GLN A 13 -3.02 36.66 13.00
N LYS A 14 -4.34 36.69 12.82
CA LYS A 14 -5.28 36.58 13.94
C LYS A 14 -5.22 35.19 14.59
N CYS A 15 -5.03 34.13 13.80
CA CYS A 15 -4.84 32.79 14.33
C CYS A 15 -3.55 32.67 15.17
N ARG A 16 -2.45 33.31 14.76
CA ARG A 16 -1.20 33.37 15.54
C ARG A 16 -1.43 34.02 16.91
N LEU A 17 -2.01 35.21 16.92
CA LEU A 17 -2.20 36.02 18.14
C LEU A 17 -3.22 35.42 19.11
N SER A 18 -4.26 34.77 18.61
CA SER A 18 -5.35 34.20 19.44
C SER A 18 -5.16 32.73 19.77
N SER A 19 -3.99 32.14 19.52
CA SER A 19 -3.72 30.71 19.75
C SER A 19 -4.72 29.78 19.04
N LEU A 20 -5.24 30.20 17.88
CA LEU A 20 -6.19 29.42 17.08
C LEU A 20 -5.48 28.64 15.97
N THR A 21 -6.18 27.65 15.43
CA THR A 21 -5.74 26.94 14.22
C THR A 21 -6.35 27.59 12.99
N TYR A 22 -5.52 27.93 12.00
CA TYR A 22 -5.98 28.44 10.71
C TYR A 22 -6.54 27.29 9.87
N ALA A 23 -7.85 27.05 9.96
CA ALA A 23 -8.53 25.92 9.33
C ALA A 23 -9.90 26.29 8.72
N ALA A 24 -10.21 25.73 7.56
CA ALA A 24 -11.50 25.88 6.88
C ALA A 24 -12.42 24.66 7.17
N PRO A 25 -13.75 24.87 7.26
CA PRO A 25 -14.70 23.77 7.34
C PRO A 25 -14.74 22.94 6.05
N ILE A 26 -14.93 21.63 6.18
CA ILE A 26 -15.16 20.71 5.06
C ILE A 26 -16.67 20.51 4.93
N TYR A 27 -17.23 20.99 3.83
CA TYR A 27 -18.65 20.84 3.50
C TYR A 27 -18.86 19.61 2.61
N VAL A 28 -19.89 18.82 2.91
CA VAL A 28 -20.32 17.69 2.09
C VAL A 28 -21.83 17.70 1.89
N THR A 29 -22.28 17.11 0.79
CA THR A 29 -23.68 16.79 0.55
C THR A 29 -23.89 15.32 0.92
N VAL A 30 -24.84 15.05 1.81
CA VAL A 30 -25.14 13.70 2.30
C VAL A 30 -26.50 13.27 1.75
N ASP A 31 -26.49 12.23 0.93
CA ASP A 31 -27.69 11.52 0.51
C ASP A 31 -27.88 10.30 1.42
N TYR A 32 -29.02 10.24 2.11
CA TYR A 32 -29.34 9.13 3.00
C TYR A 32 -30.80 8.69 2.89
N THR A 33 -31.04 7.40 3.11
CA THR A 33 -32.40 6.84 3.15
C THR A 33 -32.80 6.64 4.61
N SER A 34 -33.82 7.36 5.06
CA SER A 34 -34.40 7.18 6.40
C SER A 34 -35.69 6.36 6.30
N THR A 35 -35.96 5.50 7.30
CA THR A 35 -37.26 4.80 7.39
C THR A 35 -38.11 5.50 8.43
N VAL A 36 -39.13 6.23 7.98
CA VAL A 36 -40.08 6.91 8.86
C VAL A 36 -41.44 6.24 8.67
N ARG A 37 -42.00 5.67 9.77
CA ARG A 37 -43.30 4.97 9.77
C ARG A 37 -43.39 3.83 8.73
N GLY A 38 -42.31 3.06 8.57
CA GLY A 38 -42.27 1.88 7.69
C GLY A 38 -42.14 2.19 6.19
N LYS A 39 -42.07 3.46 5.78
CA LYS A 39 -41.75 3.87 4.40
C LYS A 39 -40.31 4.34 4.31
N LYS A 40 -39.60 3.88 3.28
CA LYS A 40 -38.27 4.40 2.92
C LYS A 40 -38.44 5.77 2.30
N GLN A 41 -37.76 6.77 2.85
CA GLN A 41 -37.71 8.13 2.35
C GLN A 41 -36.25 8.48 2.05
N GLU A 42 -35.96 8.85 0.82
CA GLU A 42 -34.66 9.40 0.43
C GLU A 42 -34.62 10.89 0.80
N SER A 43 -33.52 11.33 1.38
CA SER A 43 -33.31 12.70 1.83
C SER A 43 -31.90 13.13 1.51
N THR A 44 -31.76 14.37 1.07
CA THR A 44 -30.48 14.99 0.75
C THR A 44 -30.27 16.17 1.70
N GLU A 45 -29.20 16.14 2.46
CA GLU A 45 -28.75 17.25 3.29
C GLU A 45 -27.54 17.89 2.62
N LYS A 46 -27.63 19.19 2.31
CA LYS A 46 -26.54 19.94 1.67
C LYS A 46 -25.75 20.72 2.73
N ASP A 47 -24.48 21.00 2.41
CA ASP A 47 -23.59 21.85 3.21
C ASP A 47 -23.37 21.35 4.65
N VAL A 48 -23.35 20.03 4.84
CA VAL A 48 -23.05 19.41 6.13
C VAL A 48 -21.56 19.57 6.43
N VAL A 49 -21.23 20.13 7.60
CA VAL A 49 -19.85 20.27 8.04
C VAL A 49 -19.40 18.99 8.75
N ILE A 50 -18.49 18.24 8.12
CA ILE A 50 -17.97 16.98 8.71
C ILE A 50 -16.67 17.16 9.50
N GLY A 51 -16.04 18.33 9.41
CA GLY A 51 -14.78 18.59 10.08
C GLY A 51 -14.11 19.86 9.59
N ARG A 52 -12.86 20.05 10.01
CA ARG A 52 -12.06 21.22 9.67
C ARG A 52 -10.69 20.78 9.15
N MET A 53 -10.25 21.39 8.07
CA MET A 53 -8.94 21.16 7.47
C MET A 53 -8.02 22.37 7.71
N PRO A 54 -6.86 22.20 8.36
CA PRO A 54 -5.84 23.24 8.40
C PRO A 54 -5.44 23.67 6.99
N ILE A 55 -5.43 24.98 6.75
CA ILE A 55 -5.10 25.55 5.44
C ILE A 55 -3.64 25.99 5.46
N MET A 56 -2.87 25.56 4.47
CA MET A 56 -1.49 25.99 4.29
C MET A 56 -1.46 27.45 3.82
N LEU A 57 -0.57 28.27 4.39
CA LEU A 57 -0.42 29.66 3.97
C LEU A 57 -0.07 29.73 2.47
N ARG A 58 -0.71 30.66 1.76
CA ARG A 58 -0.63 30.86 0.30
C ARG A 58 -1.02 29.65 -0.58
N SER A 59 -1.65 28.61 -0.02
CA SER A 59 -2.37 27.63 -0.85
C SER A 59 -3.56 28.28 -1.57
N CYS A 60 -4.10 27.62 -2.61
CA CYS A 60 -5.25 28.13 -3.38
C CYS A 60 -6.50 28.45 -2.53
N SER A 61 -6.63 27.83 -1.36
CA SER A 61 -7.73 28.05 -0.41
C SER A 61 -7.40 29.08 0.68
N CYS A 62 -6.18 29.64 0.70
CA CYS A 62 -5.75 30.64 1.68
C CYS A 62 -6.19 32.05 1.26
N VAL A 63 -6.50 32.90 2.24
CA VAL A 63 -6.83 34.31 2.01
C VAL A 63 -5.66 35.11 1.41
N LEU A 64 -4.41 34.64 1.58
CA LEU A 64 -3.19 35.27 1.05
C LEU A 64 -2.94 34.94 -0.42
N TYR A 65 -3.68 33.98 -0.99
CA TYR A 65 -3.47 33.54 -2.36
C TYR A 65 -3.70 34.66 -3.38
N GLY A 66 -2.71 34.91 -4.24
CA GLY A 66 -2.80 35.89 -5.32
C GLY A 66 -2.82 37.36 -4.87
N LYS A 67 -2.48 37.65 -3.61
CA LYS A 67 -2.41 39.02 -3.09
C LYS A 67 -1.09 39.70 -3.46
N ASP A 68 -1.17 41.00 -3.74
CA ASP A 68 -0.02 41.87 -3.90
C ASP A 68 0.56 42.32 -2.53
N GLU A 69 1.72 42.97 -2.56
CA GLU A 69 2.44 43.39 -1.35
C GLU A 69 1.60 44.34 -0.47
N GLU A 70 0.85 45.26 -1.09
CA GLU A 70 0.00 46.20 -0.36
C GLU A 70 -1.17 45.50 0.34
N GLN A 71 -1.78 44.52 -0.31
CA GLN A 71 -2.86 43.71 0.26
C GLN A 71 -2.36 42.80 1.38
N LEU A 72 -1.14 42.26 1.28
CA LEU A 72 -0.50 41.49 2.35
C LEU A 72 -0.20 42.37 3.56
N ALA A 73 0.33 43.58 3.34
CA ALA A 73 0.56 44.56 4.40
C ALA A 73 -0.74 44.92 5.14
N LYS A 74 -1.86 45.09 4.42
CA LYS A 74 -3.19 45.31 5.02
C LYS A 74 -3.69 44.14 5.89
N LEU A 75 -3.23 42.93 5.61
CA LEU A 75 -3.55 41.73 6.39
C LEU A 75 -2.55 41.46 7.53
N GLY A 76 -1.50 42.28 7.63
CA GLY A 76 -0.45 42.12 8.63
C GLY A 76 0.53 40.99 8.33
N GLU A 77 0.65 40.58 7.06
CA GLU A 77 1.59 39.55 6.61
C GLU A 77 2.76 40.17 5.86
N CYS A 78 3.92 39.53 5.95
CA CYS A 78 5.13 39.97 5.25
C CYS A 78 5.15 39.44 3.82
N PRO A 79 5.36 40.29 2.78
CA PRO A 79 5.48 39.83 1.39
C PRO A 79 6.69 38.91 1.13
N LEU A 80 7.69 38.95 2.00
CA LEU A 80 8.93 38.17 1.91
C LEU A 80 8.89 36.88 2.72
N ASP A 81 7.75 36.54 3.34
CA ASP A 81 7.58 35.27 4.05
C ASP A 81 7.66 34.10 3.03
N PRO A 82 8.50 33.08 3.25
CA PRO A 82 8.55 31.90 2.39
C PRO A 82 7.24 31.09 2.36
N GLU A 83 6.37 31.26 3.35
CA GLU A 83 5.05 30.62 3.48
C GLU A 83 5.12 29.08 3.35
N GLY A 84 4.02 28.41 2.98
CA GLY A 84 4.02 26.94 2.83
C GLY A 84 3.98 26.16 4.15
N TYR A 85 3.65 26.83 5.26
CA TYR A 85 3.46 26.21 6.58
C TYR A 85 2.02 26.35 7.06
N PHE A 86 1.72 25.75 8.21
CA PHE A 86 0.41 25.76 8.86
C PHE A 86 0.48 26.50 10.19
N VAL A 87 -0.57 27.23 10.54
CA VAL A 87 -0.74 27.80 11.89
C VAL A 87 -1.69 26.90 12.67
N VAL A 88 -1.16 26.20 13.68
CA VAL A 88 -1.90 25.27 14.53
C VAL A 88 -1.74 25.70 15.99
N ASN A 89 -2.87 26.00 16.64
CA ASN A 89 -2.94 26.51 18.01
C ASN A 89 -1.98 27.70 18.25
N GLY A 90 -1.98 28.65 17.32
CA GLY A 90 -1.09 29.82 17.35
C GLY A 90 0.37 29.57 16.96
N THR A 91 0.77 28.31 16.77
CA THR A 91 2.16 27.94 16.43
C THR A 91 2.30 27.59 14.96
N GLU A 92 3.41 28.02 14.36
CA GLU A 92 3.75 27.69 12.98
C GLU A 92 4.37 26.29 12.90
N LYS A 93 3.88 25.48 11.96
CA LYS A 93 4.29 24.09 11.78
C LYS A 93 4.51 23.81 10.30
N VAL A 94 5.69 23.28 9.99
CA VAL A 94 6.07 22.84 8.65
C VAL A 94 5.99 21.32 8.60
N ILE A 95 5.43 20.77 7.52
CA ILE A 95 5.54 19.34 7.22
C ILE A 95 6.87 19.12 6.51
N SER A 96 7.81 18.47 7.19
CA SER A 96 9.11 18.15 6.59
C SER A 96 8.94 17.08 5.51
N ILE A 97 9.54 17.32 4.35
CA ILE A 97 9.55 16.38 3.22
C ILE A 97 10.31 15.13 3.66
N GLN A 98 9.67 13.97 3.51
CA GLN A 98 10.26 12.68 3.85
C GLN A 98 10.66 11.95 2.58
N GLU A 99 11.96 11.69 2.43
CA GLU A 99 12.45 10.79 1.40
C GLU A 99 12.03 9.36 1.72
N LYS A 100 11.47 8.66 0.72
CA LYS A 100 11.08 7.26 0.83
C LYS A 100 11.58 6.51 -0.40
N LEU A 101 12.00 5.26 -0.20
CA LEU A 101 12.36 4.38 -1.30
C LEU A 101 11.21 4.24 -2.30
N SER A 102 11.56 4.19 -3.58
CA SER A 102 10.60 3.98 -4.66
C SER A 102 9.84 2.67 -4.41
N LYS A 103 8.52 2.77 -4.34
CA LYS A 103 7.62 1.61 -4.32
C LYS A 103 7.57 0.97 -5.71
N ASN A 104 7.17 -0.29 -5.78
CA ASN A 104 6.97 -1.04 -7.03
C ASN A 104 8.23 -1.10 -7.92
N ARG A 105 9.43 -1.03 -7.32
CA ARG A 105 10.73 -1.19 -7.99
C ARG A 105 11.49 -2.36 -7.36
N ILE A 106 12.06 -3.21 -8.21
CA ILE A 106 12.93 -4.31 -7.78
C ILE A 106 14.29 -3.71 -7.40
N ILE A 107 14.75 -4.03 -6.19
CA ILE A 107 16.05 -3.64 -5.65
C ILE A 107 16.83 -4.92 -5.39
N ILE A 108 17.99 -5.06 -6.02
CA ILE A 108 18.92 -6.18 -5.81
C ILE A 108 19.97 -5.72 -4.81
N ASP A 109 20.17 -6.50 -3.76
CA ASP A 109 21.12 -6.23 -2.69
C ASP A 109 21.75 -7.54 -2.20
N THR A 110 22.78 -7.44 -1.36
CA THR A 110 23.43 -8.58 -0.71
C THR A 110 23.14 -8.54 0.79
N ASP A 111 22.60 -9.62 1.34
CA ASP A 111 22.35 -9.77 2.78
C ASP A 111 23.67 -9.79 3.57
N ASP A 112 23.62 -9.61 4.89
CA ASP A 112 24.78 -9.61 5.81
C ASP A 112 25.63 -10.90 5.70
N LYS A 113 25.01 -11.98 5.21
CA LYS A 113 25.63 -13.30 4.98
C LYS A 113 26.30 -13.44 3.61
N GLY A 114 26.32 -12.39 2.80
CA GLY A 114 26.84 -12.44 1.42
C GLY A 114 25.87 -13.06 0.42
N CYS A 115 24.61 -13.31 0.79
CA CYS A 115 23.62 -13.92 -0.09
C CYS A 115 22.89 -12.85 -0.93
N VAL A 116 22.83 -13.04 -2.25
CA VAL A 116 22.10 -12.13 -3.14
C VAL A 116 20.59 -12.26 -2.91
N GLN A 117 19.93 -11.11 -2.77
CA GLN A 117 18.47 -11.02 -2.64
C GLN A 117 17.91 -9.90 -3.53
N ALA A 118 16.75 -10.15 -4.12
CA ALA A 118 15.92 -9.15 -4.76
C ALA A 118 14.72 -8.84 -3.87
N SER A 119 14.46 -7.57 -3.61
CA SER A 119 13.31 -7.14 -2.82
C SER A 119 12.49 -6.08 -3.54
N VAL A 120 11.17 -6.14 -3.33
CA VAL A 120 10.22 -5.17 -3.85
C VAL A 120 9.21 -4.81 -2.78
N ILE A 121 9.04 -3.51 -2.56
CA ILE A 121 7.98 -2.97 -1.71
C ILE A 121 6.82 -2.59 -2.63
N SER A 122 5.86 -3.48 -2.73
CA SER A 122 4.67 -3.33 -3.56
C SER A 122 3.59 -2.57 -2.79
N SER A 123 2.96 -1.59 -3.44
CA SER A 123 1.86 -0.81 -2.87
C SER A 123 0.74 -0.71 -3.90
N SER A 124 -0.41 -1.26 -3.56
CA SER A 124 -1.69 -1.04 -4.24
C SER A 124 -2.52 -0.01 -3.49
N GLU A 125 -3.73 0.28 -3.96
CA GLU A 125 -4.71 1.12 -3.25
C GLU A 125 -5.11 0.54 -1.88
N LYS A 126 -5.09 -0.79 -1.75
CA LYS A 126 -5.64 -1.50 -0.58
C LYS A 126 -4.56 -2.06 0.33
N THR A 127 -3.43 -2.49 -0.23
CA THR A 127 -2.42 -3.27 0.49
C THR A 127 -1.01 -2.81 0.15
N LYS A 128 -0.14 -2.82 1.15
CA LYS A 128 1.30 -2.66 1.01
C LYS A 128 1.97 -3.93 1.50
N SER A 129 2.83 -4.53 0.68
CA SER A 129 3.57 -5.73 1.05
C SER A 129 5.04 -5.62 0.61
N LYS A 130 5.91 -6.33 1.33
CA LYS A 130 7.31 -6.52 0.92
C LYS A 130 7.47 -7.96 0.49
N THR A 131 7.96 -8.15 -0.73
CA THR A 131 8.31 -9.46 -1.27
C THR A 131 9.83 -9.52 -1.40
N ILE A 132 10.43 -10.62 -0.95
CA ILE A 132 11.87 -10.85 -1.07
C ILE A 132 12.08 -12.21 -1.73
N VAL A 133 12.90 -12.23 -2.78
CA VAL A 133 13.42 -13.45 -3.40
C VAL A 133 14.89 -13.53 -3.04
N LYS A 134 15.29 -14.58 -2.35
CA LYS A 134 16.67 -14.76 -1.87
C LYS A 134 17.28 -16.06 -2.36
N MET A 135 18.57 -16.03 -2.65
CA MET A 135 19.34 -17.23 -2.98
C MET A 135 20.13 -17.69 -1.75
N GLU A 136 19.91 -18.92 -1.29
CA GLU A 136 20.63 -19.53 -0.18
C GLU A 136 21.05 -20.96 -0.55
N LYS A 137 22.35 -21.28 -0.45
CA LYS A 137 22.89 -22.61 -0.78
C LYS A 137 22.43 -23.10 -2.16
N GLU A 138 22.57 -22.23 -3.17
CA GLU A 138 22.19 -22.50 -4.57
C GLU A 138 20.69 -22.69 -4.83
N LYS A 139 19.85 -22.40 -3.84
CA LYS A 139 18.39 -22.53 -3.94
C LYS A 139 17.71 -21.18 -3.79
N ILE A 140 16.63 -20.98 -4.53
CA ILE A 140 15.88 -19.74 -4.57
C ILE A 140 14.63 -19.87 -3.70
N TYR A 141 14.45 -18.91 -2.80
CA TYR A 141 13.32 -18.88 -1.88
C TYR A 141 12.56 -17.56 -1.95
N LEU A 142 11.24 -17.66 -1.87
CA LEU A 142 10.31 -16.57 -1.67
C LEU A 142 10.09 -16.35 -0.16
N VAL A 143 10.28 -15.13 0.29
CA VAL A 143 10.01 -14.70 1.67
C VAL A 143 8.88 -13.67 1.64
N LEU A 144 7.78 -14.02 2.31
CA LEU A 144 6.63 -13.17 2.52
C LEU A 144 6.28 -13.20 4.01
N ASN A 145 5.88 -12.06 4.57
CA ASN A 145 5.56 -11.93 6.00
C ASN A 145 4.42 -12.86 6.47
N MET A 146 3.58 -13.35 5.56
CA MET A 146 2.48 -14.26 5.88
C MET A 146 2.92 -15.70 6.12
N PHE A 147 4.10 -16.07 5.59
CA PHE A 147 4.66 -17.39 5.78
C PHE A 147 5.70 -17.35 6.92
N LYS A 148 5.58 -18.29 7.87
CA LYS A 148 6.50 -18.46 9.00
C LYS A 148 7.92 -18.80 8.55
N SER A 149 8.05 -19.44 7.40
CA SER A 149 9.34 -19.83 6.84
C SER A 149 9.42 -19.52 5.35
N LYS A 150 10.64 -19.57 4.83
CA LYS A 150 10.93 -19.31 3.42
C LYS A 150 10.28 -20.39 2.53
N VAL A 151 9.63 -19.96 1.46
CA VAL A 151 8.92 -20.84 0.52
C VAL A 151 9.85 -21.15 -0.66
N PRO A 152 10.11 -22.43 -1.00
CA PRO A 152 10.84 -22.76 -2.23
C PRO A 152 10.17 -22.16 -3.47
N ILE A 153 10.94 -21.52 -4.35
CA ILE A 153 10.36 -20.76 -5.47
C ILE A 153 9.49 -21.64 -6.38
N MET A 154 9.91 -22.88 -6.62
CA MET A 154 9.16 -23.84 -7.45
C MET A 154 7.79 -24.18 -6.88
N ILE A 155 7.66 -24.26 -5.55
CA ILE A 155 6.37 -24.49 -4.90
C ILE A 155 5.46 -23.26 -5.09
N ALA A 156 6.01 -22.05 -4.96
CA ALA A 156 5.24 -20.83 -5.22
C ALA A 156 4.76 -20.76 -6.68
N MET A 157 5.61 -21.13 -7.65
CA MET A 157 5.25 -21.17 -9.08
C MET A 157 4.15 -22.20 -9.36
N LYS A 158 4.26 -23.42 -8.81
CA LYS A 158 3.21 -24.45 -8.93
C LYS A 158 1.90 -24.00 -8.27
N ALA A 159 1.95 -23.37 -7.10
CA ALA A 159 0.76 -22.83 -6.43
C ALA A 159 0.05 -21.73 -7.26
N MET A 160 0.80 -20.97 -8.05
CA MET A 160 0.28 -19.98 -9.01
C MET A 160 -0.25 -20.60 -10.32
N GLY A 161 -0.19 -21.93 -10.46
CA GLY A 161 -0.72 -22.66 -11.62
C GLY A 161 0.32 -23.03 -12.68
N MET A 162 1.61 -22.80 -12.42
CA MET A 162 2.71 -23.20 -13.31
C MET A 162 3.27 -24.55 -12.87
N GLU A 163 2.60 -25.62 -13.28
CA GLU A 163 2.95 -26.99 -12.86
C GLU A 163 4.17 -27.54 -13.61
N SER A 164 4.38 -27.12 -14.86
CA SER A 164 5.48 -27.60 -15.70
C SER A 164 6.80 -26.93 -15.36
N ASP A 165 7.79 -27.70 -14.89
CA ASP A 165 9.13 -27.18 -14.61
C ASP A 165 9.78 -26.62 -15.89
N GLN A 166 9.48 -27.22 -17.04
CA GLN A 166 9.95 -26.72 -18.33
C GLN A 166 9.39 -25.32 -18.64
N GLU A 167 8.11 -25.05 -18.32
CA GLU A 167 7.51 -23.73 -18.52
C GLU A 167 8.19 -22.68 -17.64
N VAL A 168 8.53 -23.02 -16.40
CA VAL A 168 9.23 -22.12 -15.47
C VAL A 168 10.66 -21.82 -15.96
N VAL A 169 11.42 -22.83 -16.39
CA VAL A 169 12.78 -22.62 -16.92
C VAL A 169 12.75 -21.74 -18.17
N GLN A 170 11.83 -22.02 -19.10
CA GLN A 170 11.69 -21.26 -20.34
C GLN A 170 11.25 -19.80 -20.11
N MET A 171 10.56 -19.52 -19.00
CA MET A 171 10.22 -18.17 -18.60
C MET A 171 11.46 -17.36 -18.21
N LEU A 172 12.37 -17.95 -17.42
CA LEU A 172 13.56 -17.25 -16.94
C LEU A 172 14.49 -16.84 -18.08
N GLY A 173 14.68 -17.73 -19.04
CA GLY A 173 15.48 -17.47 -20.23
C GLY A 173 15.75 -18.74 -21.03
N ARG A 174 16.37 -18.57 -22.21
CA ARG A 174 16.71 -19.70 -23.10
C ARG A 174 18.14 -20.18 -22.90
N GLU A 175 18.96 -19.39 -22.21
CA GLU A 175 20.34 -19.73 -21.93
C GLU A 175 20.47 -20.88 -20.93
N PRO A 176 21.39 -21.85 -21.17
CA PRO A 176 21.59 -22.98 -20.26
C PRO A 176 21.95 -22.59 -18.82
N CYS A 177 22.53 -21.41 -18.61
CA CYS A 177 22.88 -20.93 -17.27
C CYS A 177 21.65 -20.78 -16.36
N PHE A 178 20.50 -20.38 -16.88
CA PHE A 178 19.27 -20.25 -16.10
C PHE A 178 18.71 -21.60 -15.67
N SER A 179 18.78 -22.61 -16.56
CA SER A 179 18.41 -23.98 -16.19
C SER A 179 19.32 -24.56 -15.12
N ALA A 180 20.64 -24.31 -15.21
CA ALA A 180 21.60 -24.75 -14.21
C ALA A 180 21.37 -24.08 -12.85
N LEU A 181 21.02 -22.79 -12.84
CA LEU A 181 20.70 -22.03 -11.63
C LEU A 181 19.43 -22.55 -10.92
N LEU A 182 18.42 -22.94 -11.68
CA LEU A 182 17.14 -23.38 -11.12
C LEU A 182 17.13 -24.85 -10.69
N LEU A 183 18.03 -25.68 -11.25
CA LEU A 183 18.07 -27.13 -11.03
C LEU A 183 18.06 -27.53 -9.54
N PRO A 184 18.85 -26.92 -8.63
CA PRO A 184 18.80 -27.27 -7.20
C PRO A 184 17.45 -26.97 -6.54
N SER A 185 16.72 -25.98 -7.05
CA SER A 185 15.37 -25.61 -6.57
C SER A 185 14.30 -26.58 -7.11
N ILE A 186 14.48 -27.10 -8.33
CA ILE A 186 13.63 -28.15 -8.93
C ILE A 186 13.81 -29.46 -8.15
N GLU A 187 15.05 -29.86 -7.88
CA GLU A 187 15.36 -31.06 -7.10
C GLU A 187 14.79 -30.98 -5.68
N GLU A 188 14.88 -29.81 -5.01
CA GLU A 188 14.24 -29.61 -3.71
C GLU A 188 12.71 -29.80 -3.76
N CYS A 189 12.05 -29.28 -4.80
CA CYS A 189 10.61 -29.43 -4.99
C CYS A 189 10.22 -30.90 -5.23
N ALA A 190 10.98 -31.62 -6.05
CA ALA A 190 10.77 -33.04 -6.33
C ALA A 190 10.97 -33.90 -5.06
N ASN A 191 11.98 -33.60 -4.25
CA ASN A 191 12.22 -34.26 -2.96
C ASN A 191 11.07 -34.04 -1.96
N LEU A 192 10.42 -32.88 -2.01
CA LEU A 192 9.22 -32.57 -1.23
C LEU A 192 7.94 -33.21 -1.80
N LYS A 193 8.04 -33.91 -2.95
CA LYS A 193 6.93 -34.60 -3.64
C LYS A 193 5.77 -33.66 -4.03
N VAL A 194 6.08 -32.41 -4.38
CA VAL A 194 5.09 -31.42 -4.82
C VAL A 194 5.16 -31.27 -6.33
N TYR A 195 4.13 -31.75 -7.03
CA TYR A 195 4.06 -31.76 -8.49
C TYR A 195 2.88 -30.95 -9.04
N THR A 196 1.76 -30.90 -8.32
CA THR A 196 0.53 -30.21 -8.75
C THR A 196 0.28 -28.92 -7.97
N GLN A 197 -0.55 -28.04 -8.52
CA GLN A 197 -1.00 -26.83 -7.88
C GLN A 197 -1.69 -27.13 -6.55
N HIS A 198 -2.53 -28.18 -6.51
CA HIS A 198 -3.24 -28.56 -5.28
C HIS A 198 -2.26 -28.96 -4.16
N GLN A 199 -1.25 -29.77 -4.48
CA GLN A 199 -0.20 -30.16 -3.52
C GLN A 199 0.62 -28.97 -3.04
N ALA A 200 0.92 -28.03 -3.94
CA ALA A 200 1.66 -26.82 -3.60
C ALA A 200 0.85 -25.92 -2.66
N LEU A 201 -0.45 -25.76 -2.91
CA LEU A 201 -1.34 -25.01 -2.03
C LEU A 201 -1.48 -25.68 -0.66
N GLU A 202 -1.61 -27.01 -0.60
CA GLU A 202 -1.65 -27.76 0.66
C GLU A 202 -0.35 -27.61 1.46
N PHE A 203 0.81 -27.63 0.78
CA PHE A 203 2.10 -27.38 1.41
C PHE A 203 2.15 -25.98 2.05
N LEU A 204 1.71 -24.96 1.30
CA LEU A 204 1.68 -23.57 1.78
C LEU A 204 0.70 -23.36 2.92
N GLU A 205 -0.39 -24.13 2.98
CA GLU A 205 -1.39 -24.04 4.05
C GLU A 205 -1.05 -24.84 5.30
N SER A 206 0.02 -25.64 5.28
CA SER A 206 0.44 -26.40 6.45
C SER A 206 0.73 -25.49 7.64
N ASP A 207 0.44 -25.96 8.87
CA ASP A 207 0.66 -25.19 10.11
C ASP A 207 2.13 -24.76 10.32
N LYS A 208 3.05 -25.45 9.64
CA LYS A 208 4.49 -25.13 9.61
C LYS A 208 4.80 -23.89 8.76
N MET A 209 3.93 -23.58 7.80
CA MET A 209 4.11 -22.51 6.82
C MET A 209 3.25 -21.30 7.12
N LEU A 210 1.97 -21.46 7.48
CA LEU A 210 1.09 -20.30 7.72
C LEU A 210 1.26 -19.70 9.12
N ASN A 211 1.29 -18.37 9.17
CA ASN A 211 1.10 -17.62 10.40
C ASN A 211 -0.40 -17.45 10.66
N VAL A 212 -1.00 -18.35 11.45
CA VAL A 212 -2.46 -18.51 11.60
C VAL A 212 -3.13 -17.37 12.43
N PHE A 213 -2.38 -16.35 12.86
CA PHE A 213 -2.98 -15.25 13.61
C PHE A 213 -3.60 -14.17 12.70
N SER A 214 -4.94 -14.16 12.66
CA SER A 214 -5.79 -12.97 12.90
C SER A 214 -6.65 -12.34 11.77
N TYR A 215 -6.79 -12.90 10.56
CA TYR A 215 -7.63 -12.22 9.54
C TYR A 215 -8.76 -13.02 8.88
N PHE A 216 -8.90 -14.32 9.16
CA PHE A 216 -9.90 -15.14 8.46
C PHE A 216 -10.70 -16.03 9.39
N SER A 217 -11.83 -15.51 9.86
CA SER A 217 -12.89 -16.25 10.55
C SER A 217 -13.90 -16.78 9.52
N GLY A 218 -13.80 -18.08 9.19
CA GLY A 218 -14.78 -18.79 8.38
C GLY A 218 -14.30 -20.19 7.96
N PRO A 219 -15.22 -21.12 7.62
CA PRO A 219 -14.86 -22.37 6.97
C PRO A 219 -14.33 -22.02 5.57
N VAL A 220 -13.04 -22.27 5.34
CA VAL A 220 -12.39 -22.00 4.06
C VAL A 220 -12.06 -23.34 3.41
N GLU A 221 -12.43 -23.52 2.14
CA GLU A 221 -12.01 -24.67 1.33
C GLU A 221 -10.47 -24.80 1.36
N LYS A 222 -9.98 -26.04 1.39
CA LYS A 222 -8.54 -26.33 1.36
C LYS A 222 -7.90 -25.67 0.11
N GLY A 223 -6.83 -24.92 0.30
CA GLY A 223 -6.07 -24.20 -0.73
C GLY A 223 -6.49 -22.74 -0.93
N ALA A 224 -7.67 -22.32 -0.46
CA ALA A 224 -8.18 -20.97 -0.70
C ALA A 224 -7.47 -19.88 0.13
N ARG A 225 -6.81 -20.24 1.25
CA ARG A 225 -6.02 -19.28 2.06
C ARG A 225 -4.67 -19.01 1.42
N ALA A 226 -3.98 -20.04 0.94
CA ALA A 226 -2.72 -19.84 0.21
C ALA A 226 -2.97 -19.04 -1.07
N LEU A 227 -4.05 -19.32 -1.81
CA LEU A 227 -4.43 -18.54 -2.99
C LEU A 227 -4.75 -17.08 -2.67
N SER A 228 -5.44 -16.78 -1.57
CA SER A 228 -5.73 -15.38 -1.19
C SER A 228 -4.45 -14.63 -0.83
N ILE A 229 -3.51 -15.26 -0.12
CA ILE A 229 -2.19 -14.68 0.18
C ILE A 229 -1.43 -14.38 -1.12
N LEU A 230 -1.36 -15.34 -2.06
CA LEU A 230 -0.68 -15.15 -3.34
C LEU A 230 -1.37 -14.10 -4.23
N ARG A 231 -2.67 -13.87 -4.07
CA ARG A 231 -3.44 -12.87 -4.84
C ARG A 231 -3.34 -11.47 -4.25
N ASP A 232 -3.51 -11.35 -2.93
CA ASP A 232 -3.75 -10.08 -2.27
C ASP A 232 -2.48 -9.50 -1.63
N ILE A 233 -1.45 -10.34 -1.42
CA ILE A 233 -0.23 -9.99 -0.67
C ILE A 233 1.04 -10.18 -1.49
N PHE A 234 1.13 -11.22 -2.33
CA PHE A 234 2.25 -11.35 -3.26
C PHE A 234 2.07 -10.39 -4.45
N LEU A 235 3.01 -9.44 -4.59
CA LEU A 235 3.02 -8.41 -5.64
C LEU A 235 1.64 -7.75 -5.91
N PRO A 236 0.98 -7.12 -4.90
CA PRO A 236 -0.36 -6.57 -5.02
C PRO A 236 -0.50 -5.43 -6.04
N ASN A 237 0.62 -4.88 -6.52
CA ASN A 237 0.64 -3.90 -7.60
C ASN A 237 0.39 -4.53 -8.98
N VAL A 238 0.43 -5.85 -9.10
CA VAL A 238 0.17 -6.59 -10.34
C VAL A 238 -1.24 -7.19 -10.24
N PRO A 239 -2.19 -6.78 -11.10
CA PRO A 239 -3.57 -7.22 -10.99
C PRO A 239 -3.71 -8.68 -11.42
N VAL A 240 -4.37 -9.47 -10.57
CA VAL A 240 -4.76 -10.86 -10.84
C VAL A 240 -6.25 -10.88 -11.18
N HIS A 241 -6.58 -11.20 -12.43
CA HIS A 241 -7.96 -11.39 -12.86
C HIS A 241 -8.29 -12.88 -12.91
N GLN A 242 -9.42 -13.30 -12.32
CA GLN A 242 -9.92 -14.68 -12.39
C GLN A 242 -8.88 -15.74 -11.93
N HIS A 243 -8.09 -15.44 -10.89
CA HIS A 243 -7.00 -16.32 -10.41
C HIS A 243 -5.91 -16.62 -11.45
N ASN A 244 -5.76 -15.78 -12.48
CA ASN A 244 -4.67 -15.89 -13.45
C ASN A 244 -3.41 -15.19 -12.92
N PHE A 245 -2.49 -15.98 -12.37
CA PHE A 245 -1.24 -15.49 -11.80
C PHE A 245 -0.11 -15.36 -12.82
N ARG A 246 -0.34 -15.57 -14.13
CA ARG A 246 0.76 -15.54 -15.13
C ARG A 246 1.58 -14.25 -15.05
N LYS A 247 0.93 -13.09 -14.96
CA LYS A 247 1.64 -11.80 -14.83
C LYS A 247 2.49 -11.72 -13.56
N ASN A 248 1.99 -12.26 -12.45
CA ASN A 248 2.74 -12.29 -11.18
C ASN A 248 3.94 -13.22 -11.27
N ALA A 249 3.76 -14.36 -11.94
CA ALA A 249 4.83 -15.32 -12.18
C ALA A 249 5.92 -14.75 -13.10
N TYR A 250 5.54 -14.00 -14.15
CA TYR A 250 6.50 -13.29 -15.01
C TYR A 250 7.31 -12.23 -14.26
N MET A 251 6.75 -11.59 -13.23
CA MET A 251 7.47 -10.59 -12.43
C MET A 251 8.52 -11.19 -11.48
N LEU A 252 8.63 -12.53 -11.41
CA LEU A 252 9.70 -13.22 -10.68
C LEU A 252 10.93 -13.52 -11.56
N GLN A 253 10.87 -13.25 -12.86
CA GLN A 253 12.04 -13.20 -13.74
C GLN A 253 12.89 -11.97 -13.41
#